data_AF-A0A9Q4BJH2-F1
#
_entry.id   AF-A0A9Q4BJH2-F1
#
_cell.length_a   1.000
_cell.length_b   1.000
_cell.length_c   1.000
_cell.angle_alpha   90.00
_cell.angle_beta   90.00
_cell.angle_gamma   90.00
#
_symmetry.space_group_name_H-M   'P 1'
#
loop_
_entity.id
_entity.type
_entity.pdbx_description
1 polymer ?
#
loop_
_entity_poly.entity_id
_entity_poly.type
_entity_poly.pdbx_seq_one_letter_code
_entity_poly.pdbx_strand_id
1 'polypeptide(L)'
;MLEIILNIYLIINNGFVVAFKAKGYEMEGGDNTKIEFLKRKAREDFEHAYHFDAPQNKRGEFMKYNKFARLEQQGMQYQLFEEIFQSFKLPEQPLICVTPVVNGKIISEY
;
A
#
# COMPACT_ATOMS: atom_id res chain seq x y z
N MET A 1 8.95 -12.69 17.62
CA MET A 1 9.14 -13.14 16.22
C MET A 1 9.18 -11.89 15.38
N LEU A 2 10.31 -11.71 14.71
CA LEU A 2 10.53 -10.63 13.77
C LEU A 2 9.71 -10.89 12.51
N GLU A 3 8.93 -9.91 12.09
CA GLU A 3 8.18 -9.97 10.83
C GLU A 3 8.35 -8.68 10.05
N ILE A 4 8.15 -8.78 8.73
CA ILE A 4 8.16 -7.61 7.85
C ILE A 4 6.74 -7.02 7.81
N ILE A 5 6.63 -5.75 8.19
CA ILE A 5 5.40 -4.95 8.16
C ILE A 5 5.55 -3.81 7.15
N LEU A 6 4.46 -3.35 6.54
CA LEU A 6 4.51 -2.33 5.48
C LEU A 6 3.51 -1.21 5.66
N ASN A 7 3.98 0.00 5.37
CA ASN A 7 3.14 1.08 4.90
C ASN A 7 3.08 1.04 3.37
N ILE A 8 1.87 0.98 2.81
CA ILE A 8 1.60 1.06 1.38
C ILE A 8 0.76 2.31 1.12
N TYR A 9 1.14 3.08 0.11
CA TYR A 9 0.45 4.28 -0.31
C TYR A 9 -0.21 4.06 -1.65
N LEU A 10 -1.52 4.22 -1.68
CA LEU A 10 -2.29 4.10 -2.91
C LEU A 10 -2.40 5.47 -3.56
N ILE A 11 -1.65 5.72 -4.64
CA ILE A 11 -1.62 7.04 -5.30
C ILE A 11 -2.77 7.15 -6.28
N ILE A 12 -3.73 8.02 -5.96
CA ILE A 12 -4.95 8.22 -6.73
C ILE A 12 -4.95 9.63 -7.28
N ASN A 13 -4.88 9.76 -8.60
CA ASN A 13 -4.99 11.05 -9.28
C ASN A 13 -6.21 11.03 -10.20
N ASN A 14 -7.07 12.04 -10.08
CA ASN A 14 -8.30 12.18 -10.88
C ASN A 14 -9.18 10.91 -10.87
N GLY A 15 -9.21 10.17 -9.74
CA GLY A 15 -9.99 8.95 -9.58
C GLY A 15 -9.36 7.68 -10.16
N PHE A 16 -8.12 7.74 -10.62
CA PHE A 16 -7.35 6.60 -11.13
C PHE A 16 -6.19 6.26 -10.20
N VAL A 17 -5.95 4.96 -10.00
CA VAL A 17 -4.76 4.45 -9.32
C VAL A 17 -3.59 4.54 -10.28
N VAL A 18 -2.69 5.50 -10.05
CA VAL A 18 -1.60 5.83 -10.99
C VAL A 18 -0.25 5.27 -10.56
N ALA A 19 -0.09 4.99 -9.27
CA ALA A 19 1.12 4.43 -8.71
C ALA A 19 0.83 3.86 -7.31
N PHE A 20 1.84 3.17 -6.77
CA PHE A 20 1.92 2.85 -5.36
C PHE A 20 3.24 3.36 -4.80
N LYS A 21 3.28 3.56 -3.49
CA LYS A 21 4.55 3.58 -2.78
C LYS A 21 4.55 2.58 -1.63
N ALA A 22 5.71 2.11 -1.21
CA ALA A 22 5.78 1.28 0.00
C ALA A 22 7.05 1.49 0.82
N LYS A 23 6.92 1.32 2.14
CA LYS A 23 8.01 1.33 3.11
C LYS A 23 7.84 0.16 4.06
N GLY A 24 8.86 -0.70 4.12
CA GLY A 24 8.88 -1.89 4.97
C GLY A 24 9.75 -1.71 6.22
N TYR A 25 9.37 -2.43 7.28
CA TYR A 25 10.09 -2.50 8.55
C TYR A 25 10.14 -3.94 9.04
N GLU A 26 11.23 -4.32 9.69
CA GLU A 26 11.30 -5.56 10.48
C GLU A 26 10.98 -5.23 11.93
N MET A 27 9.94 -5.85 12.49
CA MET A 27 9.45 -5.51 13.83
C MET A 27 8.96 -6.74 14.58
N GLU A 28 9.25 -6.77 15.89
CA GLU A 28 8.65 -7.73 16.83
C GLU A 28 7.49 -7.08 17.60
N GLY A 29 6.60 -7.90 18.15
CA GLY A 29 5.50 -7.46 19.01
C GLY A 29 4.13 -7.93 18.51
N GLY A 30 3.07 -7.48 19.17
CA GLY A 30 1.70 -7.78 18.74
C GLY A 30 1.24 -6.89 17.60
N ASP A 31 0.27 -7.36 16.82
CA ASP A 31 -0.26 -6.69 15.63
C ASP A 31 -0.72 -5.27 15.93
N ASN A 32 -1.39 -5.05 17.07
CA ASN A 32 -1.83 -3.71 17.48
C ASN A 32 -0.67 -2.72 17.60
N THR A 33 0.45 -3.13 18.19
CA THR A 33 1.63 -2.27 18.35
C THR A 33 2.26 -1.94 17.01
N LYS A 34 2.32 -2.92 16.11
CA LYS A 34 2.87 -2.76 14.76
C LYS A 34 1.98 -1.88 13.89
N ILE A 35 0.66 -2.05 13.96
CA ILE A 35 -0.32 -1.19 13.26
C ILE A 35 -0.19 0.26 13.75
N GLU A 36 -0.13 0.49 15.07
CA GLU A 36 0.03 1.84 15.62
C GLU A 36 1.37 2.46 15.22
N PHE A 37 2.44 1.67 15.14
CA PHE A 37 3.71 2.13 14.61
C PHE A 37 3.59 2.58 13.15
N LEU A 38 2.98 1.76 12.28
CA LEU A 38 2.77 2.07 10.87
C LEU A 38 1.97 3.36 10.68
N LYS A 39 0.84 3.50 11.39
CA LYS A 39 -0.01 4.71 11.35
C LYS A 39 0.77 5.97 11.72
N ARG A 40 1.54 5.93 12.81
CA ARG A 40 2.34 7.07 13.28
C ARG A 40 3.43 7.46 12.29
N LYS A 41 3.99 6.48 11.58
CA LYS A 41 5.03 6.70 10.57
C LYS A 41 4.50 7.08 9.19
N ALA A 42 3.22 6.82 8.91
CA ALA A 42 2.63 6.95 7.58
C ALA A 42 2.91 8.29 6.87
N ARG A 43 2.90 9.42 7.60
CA ARG A 43 3.18 10.73 6.99
C ARG A 43 4.66 10.92 6.63
N GLU A 44 5.56 10.53 7.52
CA GLU A 44 7.03 10.64 7.36
C GLU A 44 7.54 9.66 6.29
N ASP A 45 6.98 8.46 6.29
CA ASP A 45 7.34 7.38 5.38
C ASP A 45 7.00 7.70 3.93
N PHE A 46 5.94 8.48 3.66
CA PHE A 46 5.48 8.77 2.30
C PHE A 46 6.55 9.43 1.42
N GLU A 47 7.37 10.31 2.03
CA GLU A 47 8.44 11.03 1.35
C GLU A 47 9.61 10.10 0.96
N HIS A 48 9.82 9.04 1.75
CA HIS A 48 10.95 8.12 1.63
C HIS A 48 10.56 6.72 1.16
N ALA A 49 9.29 6.51 0.81
CA ALA A 49 8.76 5.24 0.35
C ALA A 49 9.16 4.97 -1.10
N TYR A 50 9.47 3.71 -1.39
CA TYR A 50 9.82 3.23 -2.72
C TYR A 50 8.62 3.36 -3.65
N HIS A 51 8.83 3.85 -4.86
CA HIS A 51 7.79 3.99 -5.88
C HIS A 51 7.63 2.69 -6.67
N PHE A 52 6.38 2.33 -6.94
CA PHE A 52 5.98 1.20 -7.79
C PHE A 52 4.94 1.70 -8.80
N ASP A 53 5.08 1.28 -10.05
CA ASP A 53 4.14 1.68 -11.09
C ASP A 53 2.81 0.93 -10.95
N ALA A 54 1.69 1.62 -11.20
CA ALA A 54 0.40 0.96 -11.20
C ALA A 54 0.20 0.16 -12.51
N PRO A 55 -0.44 -1.02 -12.46
CA PRO A 55 -0.71 -1.80 -13.64
C PRO A 55 -1.62 -1.03 -14.60
N GLN A 56 -1.23 -1.00 -15.87
CA GLN A 56 -1.99 -0.42 -16.95
C GLN A 56 -2.64 -1.52 -17.80
N ASN A 57 -3.77 -1.20 -18.42
CA ASN A 57 -4.37 -2.11 -19.40
C ASN A 57 -3.58 -2.09 -20.73
N LYS A 58 -4.01 -2.91 -21.70
CA LYS A 58 -3.37 -2.98 -23.04
C LYS A 58 -3.34 -1.65 -23.81
N ARG A 59 -4.11 -0.65 -23.39
CA ARG A 59 -4.16 0.70 -23.98
C ARG A 59 -3.32 1.72 -23.20
N GLY A 60 -2.60 1.29 -22.15
CA GLY A 60 -1.85 2.18 -21.27
C GLY A 60 -2.71 2.93 -20.25
N GLU A 61 -3.98 2.53 -20.05
CA GLU A 61 -4.89 3.22 -19.14
C GLU A 61 -4.80 2.64 -17.72
N PHE A 62 -4.74 3.54 -16.73
CA PHE A 62 -4.77 3.20 -15.31
C PHE A 62 -6.15 2.70 -14.83
N MET A 63 -6.15 1.95 -13.73
CA MET A 63 -7.37 1.43 -13.12
C MET A 63 -8.13 2.55 -12.37
N LYS A 64 -9.45 2.63 -12.53
CA LYS A 64 -10.30 3.48 -11.68
C LYS A 64 -10.29 2.98 -10.23
N TYR A 65 -10.20 3.89 -9.27
CA TYR A 65 -10.18 3.55 -7.85
C TYR A 65 -11.40 2.73 -7.41
N ASN A 66 -12.60 3.05 -7.89
CA ASN A 66 -13.81 2.26 -7.54
C ASN A 66 -13.70 0.79 -7.95
N LYS A 67 -13.01 0.51 -9.07
CA LYS A 67 -12.75 -0.87 -9.49
C LYS A 67 -11.70 -1.51 -8.57
N PHE A 68 -10.64 -0.78 -8.25
CA PHE A 68 -9.60 -1.22 -7.32
C PHE A 68 -10.18 -1.59 -5.96
N ALA A 69 -10.94 -0.68 -5.33
CA ALA A 69 -11.56 -0.90 -4.02
C ALA A 69 -12.49 -2.13 -4.01
N ARG A 70 -13.22 -2.37 -5.11
CA ARG A 70 -14.04 -3.58 -5.25
C ARG A 70 -13.21 -4.87 -5.29
N LEU A 71 -12.07 -4.86 -5.99
CA LEU A 71 -11.17 -6.03 -6.05
C LEU A 71 -10.50 -6.28 -4.70
N GLU A 72 -10.12 -5.22 -3.99
CA GLU A 72 -9.57 -5.30 -2.63
C GLU A 72 -10.58 -5.92 -1.66
N GLN A 73 -11.84 -5.48 -1.69
CA GLN A 73 -12.94 -6.06 -0.90
C GLN A 73 -13.21 -7.53 -1.23
N GLN A 74 -12.85 -7.97 -2.43
CA GLN A 74 -12.95 -9.37 -2.87
C GLN A 74 -11.73 -10.21 -2.46
N GLY A 75 -10.79 -9.64 -1.70
CA GLY A 75 -9.59 -10.34 -1.24
C GLY A 75 -8.49 -10.44 -2.29
N MET A 76 -8.55 -9.68 -3.38
CA MET A 76 -7.55 -9.73 -4.47
C MET A 76 -6.28 -8.91 -4.18
N GLN A 77 -6.00 -8.62 -2.90
CA GLN A 77 -4.87 -7.80 -2.45
C GLN A 77 -3.52 -8.32 -2.98
N TYR A 78 -3.32 -9.64 -2.99
CA TYR A 78 -2.09 -10.23 -3.52
C TYR A 78 -1.85 -9.86 -4.98
N GLN A 79 -2.90 -9.88 -5.81
CA GLN A 79 -2.77 -9.49 -7.22
C GLN A 79 -2.61 -7.97 -7.40
N LEU A 80 -3.21 -7.18 -6.52
CA LEU A 80 -3.13 -5.72 -6.59
C LEU A 80 -1.75 -5.18 -6.16
N PHE A 81 -1.08 -5.90 -5.26
CA PHE A 81 0.20 -5.48 -4.64
C PHE A 81 1.34 -6.47 -4.88
N GLU A 82 1.22 -7.36 -5.88
CA GLU A 82 2.15 -8.46 -6.12
C GLU A 82 3.61 -8.00 -6.18
N GLU A 83 3.89 -6.97 -6.97
CA GLU A 83 5.23 -6.42 -7.15
C GLU A 83 5.82 -5.90 -5.83
N ILE A 84 4.99 -5.27 -5.00
CA ILE A 84 5.38 -4.79 -3.67
C ILE A 84 5.70 -6.00 -2.79
N PHE A 85 4.80 -6.97 -2.70
CA PHE A 85 4.95 -8.13 -1.84
C PHE A 85 6.18 -8.97 -2.20
N GLN A 86 6.46 -9.14 -3.50
CA GLN A 86 7.67 -9.79 -3.99
C GLN A 86 8.94 -9.00 -3.65
N SER A 87 8.91 -7.67 -3.83
CA SER A 87 10.07 -6.80 -3.54
C SER A 87 10.47 -6.82 -2.07
N PHE A 88 9.50 -6.91 -1.17
CA PHE A 88 9.71 -7.00 0.28
C PHE A 88 9.78 -8.44 0.82
N LYS A 89 9.67 -9.46 -0.03
CA LYS A 89 9.71 -10.90 0.33
C LYS A 89 8.73 -11.25 1.45
N LEU A 90 7.50 -10.78 1.33
CA LEU A 90 6.49 -10.95 2.35
C LEU A 90 5.93 -12.37 2.43
N PRO A 91 5.45 -12.79 3.62
CA PRO A 91 4.65 -14.01 3.76
C PRO A 91 3.27 -13.84 3.10
N GLU A 92 2.51 -14.94 2.96
CA GLU A 92 1.18 -14.93 2.34
C GLU A 92 0.15 -14.02 3.03
N GLN A 93 0.30 -13.81 4.34
CA GLN A 93 -0.56 -12.94 5.15
C GLN A 93 0.29 -11.85 5.82
N PRO A 94 0.70 -10.80 5.08
CA PRO A 94 1.51 -9.74 5.64
C PRO A 94 0.66 -8.76 6.45
N LEU A 95 1.25 -8.21 7.51
CA LEU A 95 0.66 -7.08 8.23
C LEU A 95 1.00 -5.78 7.49
N ILE A 96 -0.01 -5.18 6.89
CA ILE A 96 0.13 -3.96 6.08
C ILE A 96 -0.83 -2.86 6.54
N CYS A 97 -0.44 -1.61 6.34
CA CYS A 97 -1.32 -0.46 6.42
C CYS A 97 -1.38 0.22 5.05
N VAL A 98 -2.59 0.35 4.50
CA VAL A 98 -2.80 0.99 3.20
C VAL A 98 -3.36 2.39 3.43
N THR A 99 -2.62 3.41 3.00
CA THR A 99 -3.01 4.82 3.11
C THR A 99 -3.29 5.41 1.73
N PRO A 100 -4.51 5.87 1.45
CA PRO A 100 -4.81 6.53 0.18
C PRO A 100 -4.19 7.94 0.10
N VAL A 101 -3.61 8.26 -1.05
CA VAL A 101 -3.07 9.59 -1.38
C VAL A 101 -3.84 10.11 -2.58
N VAL A 102 -4.78 11.02 -2.33
CA VAL A 102 -5.71 11.51 -3.35
C VAL A 102 -5.28 12.90 -3.81
N ASN A 103 -4.94 13.02 -5.11
CA ASN A 103 -4.46 14.25 -5.73
C ASN A 103 -3.33 14.91 -4.92
N GLY A 104 -2.35 14.10 -4.49
CA GLY A 104 -1.19 14.53 -3.70
C GLY A 104 -1.46 14.75 -2.20
N LYS A 105 -2.68 14.52 -1.71
CA LYS A 105 -3.02 14.64 -0.29
C LYS A 105 -3.17 13.27 0.35
N ILE A 106 -2.41 13.01 1.40
CA ILE A 106 -2.58 11.84 2.24
C ILE A 106 -3.94 11.97 2.95
N ILE A 107 -4.82 11.01 2.72
CA ILE A 107 -6.12 10.91 3.39
C ILE A 107 -5.95 9.85 4.48
N SER A 108 -5.47 10.25 5.66
CA SER A 108 -5.39 9.39 6.83
C SER A 108 -6.31 9.93 7.92
N GLU A 109 -7.15 9.08 8.50
CA GLU A 109 -8.03 9.41 9.63
C GLU A 109 -7.41 9.02 11.01
N TYR A 110 -6.10 8.76 11.06
CA TYR A 110 -5.42 8.27 12.27
C TYR A 110 -5.01 9.39 13.23
#